data_AF-A0A7Z0CK05-F1
#
_entry.id   AF-A0A7Z0CK05-F1
#
_cell.length_a   1.000
_cell.length_b   1.000
_cell.length_c   1.000
_cell.angle_alpha   90.00
_cell.angle_beta   90.00
_cell.angle_gamma   90.00
#
_symmetry.space_group_name_H-M   'P 1'
#
loop_
_entity.id
_entity.type
_entity.pdbx_description
1 polymer ?
#
loop_
_entity_poly.entity_id
_entity_poly.type
_entity_poly.pdbx_seq_one_letter_code
_entity_poly.pdbx_strand_id
1 'polypeptide(L)' 'MSSRKIVGWNVAATLRADLLPLQALDMAAWDAGGNLDRLVNRADHGQNYLLILYTDRVAELGA' A
#
# COMPACT_ATOMS: atom_id res chain seq x y z
N MET A 1 -0.77 -9.44 18.54
CA MET A 1 -0.98 -10.63 17.67
C MET A 1 -1.21 -10.11 16.27
N SER A 2 -0.35 -10.42 15.29
CA SER A 2 -0.58 -10.01 13.90
C SER A 2 -1.48 -11.06 13.24
N SER A 3 -2.65 -10.64 12.71
CA SER A 3 -3.52 -11.51 11.92
C SER A 3 -3.09 -11.48 10.45
N ARG A 4 -3.26 -12.58 9.71
CA ARG A 4 -2.97 -12.61 8.25
C ARG A 4 -4.17 -12.16 7.40
N LYS A 5 -4.90 -11.15 7.87
CA LYS A 5 -6.06 -10.58 7.15
C LYS A 5 -5.57 -9.85 5.89
N ILE A 6 -6.26 -10.07 4.77
CA ILE A 6 -6.09 -9.26 3.55
C ILE A 6 -6.94 -8.00 3.72
N VAL A 7 -6.30 -6.83 3.69
CA VAL A 7 -6.95 -5.51 3.95
C VAL A 7 -7.03 -4.62 2.71
N GLY A 8 -6.43 -5.05 1.60
CA GLY A 8 -6.48 -4.36 0.32
C GLY A 8 -5.98 -5.26 -0.80
N TRP A 9 -6.57 -5.13 -1.99
CA TRP A 9 -6.17 -5.88 -3.18
C TRP A 9 -6.59 -5.11 -4.43
N ASN A 10 -5.89 -5.34 -5.54
CA ASN A 10 -6.33 -4.86 -6.84
C ASN A 10 -5.92 -5.84 -7.94
N VAL A 11 -6.68 -5.86 -9.03
CA VAL A 11 -6.39 -6.64 -10.24
C VAL A 11 -6.50 -5.71 -11.45
N ALA A 12 -5.46 -5.71 -12.28
CA ALA A 12 -5.42 -4.96 -13.52
C ALA A 12 -4.81 -5.83 -14.63
N ALA A 13 -5.17 -5.53 -15.88
CA ALA A 13 -4.63 -6.22 -17.05
C ALA A 13 -3.15 -5.89 -17.33
N THR A 14 -2.54 -4.98 -16.56
CA THR A 14 -1.14 -4.59 -16.72
C THR A 14 -0.53 -4.29 -15.35
N LEU A 15 0.72 -4.69 -15.17
CA LEU A 15 1.47 -4.48 -13.94
C LEU A 15 2.09 -3.07 -13.93
N ARG A 16 1.39 -2.09 -13.33
CA ARG A 16 1.91 -0.74 -13.09
C ARG A 16 1.65 -0.29 -11.65
N ALA A 17 2.55 0.48 -11.06
CA ALA A 17 2.46 0.83 -9.64
C ALA A 17 1.33 1.82 -9.31
N ASP A 18 1.04 2.73 -10.22
CA ASP A 18 -0.09 3.66 -10.13
C ASP A 18 -1.44 2.92 -10.04
N LEU A 19 -1.53 1.76 -10.69
CA LEU A 19 -2.71 0.92 -10.70
C LEU A 19 -2.75 -0.04 -9.51
N LEU A 20 -1.72 -0.85 -9.28
CA LEU A 20 -1.85 -2.02 -8.41
C LEU A 20 -1.56 -1.76 -6.92
N PRO A 21 -0.32 -1.43 -6.51
CA PRO A 21 0.01 -1.24 -5.11
C PRO A 21 -0.64 0.00 -4.48
N LEU A 22 -0.86 1.09 -5.23
CA LEU A 22 -1.50 2.29 -4.66
C LEU A 22 -2.95 2.04 -4.25
N GLN A 23 -3.76 1.42 -5.10
CA GLN A 23 -5.17 1.17 -4.76
C GLN A 23 -5.31 0.19 -3.58
N ALA A 24 -4.47 -0.84 -3.53
CA ALA A 24 -4.44 -1.75 -2.40
C ALA A 24 -3.98 -1.06 -1.10
N LEU A 25 -3.02 -0.14 -1.18
CA LEU A 25 -2.55 0.67 -0.06
C LEU A 25 -3.65 1.62 0.45
N ASP A 26 -4.39 2.28 -0.44
CA ASP A 26 -5.50 3.16 -0.07
C ASP A 26 -6.63 2.39 0.62
N MET A 27 -6.94 1.18 0.15
CA MET A 27 -7.91 0.29 0.82
C MET A 27 -7.44 -0.10 2.23
N ALA A 28 -6.15 -0.41 2.38
CA ALA A 28 -5.57 -0.75 3.68
C ALA A 28 -5.64 0.44 4.65
N ALA A 29 -5.34 1.65 4.18
CA ALA A 29 -5.46 2.87 4.98
C ALA A 29 -6.92 3.14 5.39
N TRP A 30 -7.87 2.92 4.49
CA TRP A 30 -9.29 3.03 4.80
C TRP A 30 -9.73 2.07 5.92
N ASP A 31 -9.32 0.79 5.85
CA ASP A 31 -9.60 -0.21 6.91
C ASP A 31 -8.92 0.17 8.24
N ALA A 32 -7.80 0.93 8.18
CA ALA A 32 -7.08 1.43 9.35
C ALA A 32 -7.62 2.76 9.92
N GLY A 33 -8.69 3.32 9.36
CA GLY A 33 -9.28 4.59 9.84
C GLY A 33 -8.79 5.84 9.11
N GLY A 34 -8.18 5.67 7.93
CA GLY A 34 -7.79 6.74 7.02
C GLY A 34 -6.33 7.19 7.15
N ASN A 35 -5.55 6.61 8.06
CA ASN A 35 -4.11 6.80 8.14
C ASN A 35 -3.40 5.50 8.53
N LEU A 36 -2.09 5.46 8.31
CA LEU A 36 -1.19 4.36 8.67
C LEU A 36 -0.27 4.74 9.83
N ASP A 37 -0.61 5.81 10.57
CA ASP A 37 0.15 6.27 11.73
C ASP A 37 0.37 5.12 12.72
N ARG A 38 1.62 4.95 13.15
CA ARG A 38 2.05 3.88 14.09
C ARG A 38 1.97 2.46 13.52
N LEU A 39 1.69 2.30 12.22
CA LEU A 39 1.81 1.02 11.51
C LEU A 39 3.17 0.93 10.83
N VAL A 40 3.59 -0.30 10.52
CA VAL A 40 4.85 -0.56 9.81
C VAL A 40 4.51 -1.05 8.41
N ASN A 41 4.84 -0.26 7.40
CA ASN A 41 4.76 -0.69 6.00
C ASN A 41 5.96 -1.59 5.66
N ARG A 42 5.69 -2.79 5.11
CA ARG A 42 6.73 -3.73 4.66
C ARG A 42 6.44 -4.13 3.21
N ALA A 43 7.19 -3.53 2.28
CA ALA A 43 7.27 -3.98 0.89
C ALA A 43 8.56 -4.80 0.67
N ASP A 44 8.52 -5.77 -0.24
CA ASP A 44 9.74 -6.36 -0.78
C ASP A 44 10.36 -5.40 -1.81
N HIS A 45 11.65 -5.57 -2.10
CA HIS A 45 12.40 -4.68 -3.01
C HIS A 45 12.09 -4.99 -4.49
N GLY A 46 10.81 -5.08 -4.84
CA GLY A 46 10.34 -5.29 -6.20
C GLY A 46 10.23 -3.97 -6.96
N GLN A 47 10.51 -4.00 -8.27
CA GLN A 47 10.51 -2.82 -9.16
C GLN A 47 9.21 -1.98 -9.11
N ASN A 48 8.06 -2.58 -8.79
CA ASN A 48 6.78 -1.86 -8.66
C ASN A 48 6.62 -1.10 -7.33
N TYR A 49 7.35 -1.51 -6.28
CA TYR A 49 7.39 -0.82 -4.98
C TYR A 49 8.49 0.24 -4.92
N LEU A 50 9.38 0.28 -5.93
CA LEU A 50 10.44 1.29 -6.08
C LEU A 50 10.00 2.55 -6.82
N LEU A 51 8.75 2.60 -7.28
CA LEU A 51 8.21 3.78 -7.94
C LEU A 51 7.97 4.88 -6.91
N ILE A 52 8.47 6.08 -7.20
CA ILE A 52 8.43 7.28 -6.34
C ILE A 52 7.01 7.52 -5.80
N LEU A 53 5.98 7.34 -6.65
CA LEU A 53 4.58 7.49 -6.28
C LEU A 53 4.14 6.59 -5.11
N TYR A 54 4.68 5.37 -5.02
CA TYR A 54 4.38 4.45 -3.91
C TYR A 54 4.96 4.97 -2.60
N THR A 55 6.23 5.33 -2.60
CA THR A 55 6.90 5.90 -1.41
C THR A 55 6.29 7.23 -0.99
N ASP A 56 5.91 8.09 -1.93
CA ASP A 56 5.25 9.36 -1.63
C ASP A 56 3.88 9.11 -0.97
N ARG A 57 3.09 8.17 -1.51
CA ARG A 57 1.78 7.85 -0.94
C ARG A 57 1.87 7.26 0.46
N VAL A 58 2.87 6.41 0.71
CA VAL A 58 3.14 5.86 2.03
C VAL A 58 3.41 6.99 3.04
N ALA A 59 4.23 7.97 2.65
CA ALA A 59 4.52 9.13 3.48
C ALA A 59 3.27 10.02 3.71
N GLU A 60 2.44 10.23 2.68
CA GLU A 60 1.16 10.96 2.81
C GLU A 60 0.19 10.30 3.80
N LEU A 61 0.24 8.96 3.91
CA LEU A 61 -0.59 8.18 4.82
C LEU A 61 0.03 8.04 6.22
N GLY A 62 1.23 8.56 6.46
CA GLY A 62 1.87 8.60 7.78
C GLY A 62 2.75 7.39 8.14
N ALA A 63 3.25 6.67 7.14
CA ALA A 63 4.12 5.49 7.31
C ALA A 63 5.49 5.60 6.61
#